data_AF-A0A9D7HXI0-F1
#
_entry.id   AF-A0A9D7HXI0-F1
#
_cell.length_a   1.000
_cell.length_b   1.000
_cell.length_c   1.000
_cell.angle_alpha   90.00
_cell.angle_beta   90.00
_cell.angle_gamma   90.00
#
_symmetry.space_group_name_H-M   'P 1'
#
loop_
_entity.id
_entity.type
_entity.pdbx_description
1 polymer ?
#
loop_
_entity_poly.entity_id
_entity_poly.type
_entity_poly.pdbx_seq_one_letter_code
_entity_poly.pdbx_strand_id
1 'polypeptide(L)' 'MKVRAGAKVKRGDLIGLVGNTGLSAGPHLHYEVHKGGQPVDPANYFFNDLTPEEYARMLDISRNSGQSLD' A
#
# COMPACT_ATOMS: atom_id res chain seq x y z
N MET A 1 -2.50 17.23 -3.53
CA MET A 1 -2.50 16.46 -2.26
C MET A 1 -3.84 16.71 -1.57
N LYS A 2 -4.59 15.67 -1.19
CA LYS A 2 -5.96 15.84 -0.62
C LYS A 2 -5.98 15.95 0.91
N VAL A 3 -4.84 15.74 1.57
CA VAL A 3 -4.67 15.87 3.03
C VAL A 3 -3.46 16.73 3.38
N ARG A 4 -3.37 17.16 4.64
CA ARG A 4 -2.27 17.96 5.21
C ARG A 4 -1.79 17.38 6.54
N ALA A 5 -0.59 17.75 6.97
CA ALA A 5 -0.05 17.32 8.27
C ALA A 5 -1.04 17.63 9.42
N GLY A 6 -1.24 16.66 10.30
CA GLY A 6 -2.20 16.75 11.41
C GLY A 6 -3.66 16.46 11.05
N ALA A 7 -3.99 16.18 9.77
CA ALA A 7 -5.33 15.74 9.39
C ALA A 7 -5.61 14.34 9.94
N LYS A 8 -6.74 14.18 10.65
CA LYS A 8 -7.27 12.87 11.01
C LYS A 8 -7.93 12.24 9.77
N VAL A 9 -7.56 11.02 9.45
CA VAL A 9 -8.11 10.24 8.33
C VAL A 9 -8.77 8.97 8.84
N LYS A 10 -9.76 8.47 8.10
CA LYS A 10 -10.45 7.19 8.34
C LYS A 10 -10.08 6.20 7.24
N ARG A 11 -10.26 4.91 7.51
CA ARG A 11 -10.12 3.86 6.48
C ARG A 11 -11.08 4.17 5.32
N GLY A 12 -10.55 4.16 4.10
CA GLY A 12 -11.29 4.50 2.88
C GLY A 12 -11.19 5.97 2.44
N ASP A 13 -10.63 6.86 3.27
CA ASP A 13 -10.45 8.26 2.87
C ASP A 13 -9.42 8.40 1.73
N LEU A 14 -9.76 9.19 0.71
CA LEU A 14 -8.86 9.49 -0.39
C LEU A 14 -7.80 10.51 0.03
N ILE A 15 -6.57 10.03 0.27
CA ILE A 15 -5.46 10.87 0.75
C ILE A 15 -4.54 11.39 -0.38
N GLY A 16 -4.54 10.74 -1.54
CA GLY A 16 -3.66 11.05 -2.66
C GLY A 16 -4.09 10.38 -3.95
N LEU A 17 -3.39 10.68 -5.03
CA LEU A 17 -3.52 10.01 -6.32
C LEU A 17 -2.18 9.32 -6.60
N VAL A 18 -2.22 8.21 -7.33
CA VAL A 18 -1.01 7.55 -7.84
C VAL A 18 -0.25 8.52 -8.75
N GLY A 19 1.07 8.51 -8.66
CA GLY A 19 1.96 9.35 -9.45
C GLY A 19 3.11 8.56 -10.04
N ASN A 20 4.09 9.28 -10.59
CA ASN A 20 5.34 8.73 -11.11
C ASN A 20 6.53 9.65 -10.79
N THR A 21 6.47 10.34 -9.65
CA THR A 21 7.52 11.27 -9.21
C THR A 21 8.53 10.53 -8.33
N GLY A 22 9.82 10.62 -8.64
CA GLY A 22 10.90 9.95 -7.90
C GLY A 22 11.78 9.09 -8.82
N LEU A 23 12.60 8.22 -8.21
CA LEU A 23 13.14 7.06 -8.92
C LEU A 23 11.99 6.06 -9.03
N SER A 24 11.50 5.83 -10.23
CA SER A 24 10.35 4.95 -10.45
C SER A 24 10.43 4.40 -11.86
N ALA A 25 10.29 3.09 -12.00
CA ALA A 25 10.27 2.42 -13.29
C ALA A 25 8.97 2.69 -14.09
N GLY A 26 7.91 3.16 -13.42
CA GLY A 26 6.63 3.51 -14.04
C GLY A 26 5.55 3.86 -13.01
N PRO A 27 4.35 4.32 -13.41
CA PRO A 27 3.32 4.76 -12.47
C PRO A 27 2.85 3.63 -11.54
N HIS A 28 3.18 3.73 -10.25
CA HIS A 28 2.79 2.75 -9.24
C HIS A 28 2.70 3.39 -7.85
N LEU A 29 2.16 2.65 -6.88
CA LEU A 29 2.06 3.06 -5.48
C LEU A 29 2.92 2.14 -4.62
N HIS A 30 3.97 2.69 -4.02
CA HIS A 30 4.69 2.03 -2.94
C HIS A 30 3.92 2.16 -1.63
N TYR A 31 3.66 1.05 -0.96
CA TYR A 31 2.89 1.02 0.29
C TYR A 31 3.64 0.24 1.36
N GLU A 32 3.88 0.90 2.50
CA GLU A 32 4.57 0.33 3.65
C GLU A 32 3.74 0.49 4.92
N VAL A 33 3.91 -0.45 5.86
CA VAL A 33 3.36 -0.35 7.20
C VAL A 33 4.48 -0.40 8.22
N HIS A 34 4.50 0.59 9.12
CA HIS A 34 5.49 0.71 10.18
C HIS A 34 4.79 0.62 11.54
N LYS A 35 5.13 -0.38 12.36
CA LYS A 35 4.58 -0.56 13.71
C LYS A 35 5.68 -0.31 14.74
N GLY A 36 5.52 0.74 15.55
CA GLY A 36 6.55 1.13 16.53
C GLY A 36 7.89 1.50 15.90
N GLY A 37 7.87 2.03 14.67
CA GLY A 37 9.09 2.38 13.91
C GLY A 37 9.78 1.22 13.20
N GLN A 38 9.21 0.01 13.25
CA GLN A 38 9.72 -1.15 12.52
C GLN A 38 8.84 -1.46 11.31
N PRO A 39 9.42 -1.68 10.11
CA PRO A 39 8.66 -2.11 8.94
C PRO A 39 8.07 -3.50 9.19
N VAL A 40 6.81 -3.67 8.83
CA VAL A 40 6.09 -4.95 8.93
C VAL A 40 5.40 -5.23 7.61
N ASP A 41 5.13 -6.51 7.34
CA ASP A 41 4.45 -6.94 6.12
C ASP A 41 3.05 -6.29 6.02
N PRO A 42 2.81 -5.43 5.01
CA PRO A 42 1.53 -4.76 4.79
C PRO A 42 0.37 -5.73 4.53
N ALA A 43 0.64 -6.93 4.00
CA ALA A 43 -0.39 -7.91 3.66
C ALA A 43 -1.27 -8.25 4.87
N ASN A 44 -0.70 -8.24 6.08
CA ASN A 44 -1.43 -8.52 7.32
C ASN A 44 -2.53 -7.49 7.66
N TYR A 45 -2.58 -6.34 7.00
CA TYR A 45 -3.52 -5.26 7.30
C TYR A 45 -4.73 -5.19 6.35
N PHE A 46 -4.76 -6.02 5.31
CA PHE A 46 -5.85 -6.12 4.34
C PHE A 46 -6.93 -7.16 4.67
N PHE A 47 -6.71 -8.00 5.69
CA PHE A 47 -7.55 -9.17 5.99
C PHE A 47 -9.05 -8.86 6.16
N ASN A 48 -9.40 -7.71 6.75
CA ASN A 48 -10.80 -7.36 7.01
C ASN A 48 -11.53 -6.77 5.79
N ASP A 49 -10.78 -6.36 4.76
CA ASP A 49 -11.35 -5.66 3.60
C ASP A 49 -11.46 -6.57 2.36
N LEU A 50 -10.95 -7.81 2.43
CA LEU A 50 -10.89 -8.77 1.34
C LEU A 50 -11.56 -10.09 1.71
N THR A 51 -12.19 -10.73 0.73
CA THR A 51 -12.58 -12.15 0.85
C THR A 51 -11.33 -13.04 0.94
N PRO A 52 -11.44 -14.26 1.48
CA PRO A 52 -10.32 -15.20 1.53
C PRO A 52 -9.65 -15.44 0.17
N GLU A 53 -10.45 -15.49 -0.90
CA GLU A 53 -9.98 -15.68 -2.27
C GLU A 53 -9.22 -14.45 -2.79
N GLU A 54 -9.70 -13.24 -2.51
CA GLU A 54 -9.02 -12.00 -2.86
C GLU A 54 -7.73 -11.80 -2.07
N TYR A 55 -7.73 -12.20 -0.80
CA TYR A 55 -6.54 -12.18 0.04
C TYR A 55 -5.46 -13.14 -0.49
N ALA A 56 -5.85 -14.37 -0.86
CA ALA A 56 -4.93 -15.33 -1.45
C ALA A 56 -4.35 -14.82 -2.79
N ARG A 57 -5.19 -14.20 -3.63
CA ARG A 57 -4.74 -13.57 -4.88
C ARG A 57 -3.77 -12.41 -4.63
N MET A 58 -4.04 -11.57 -3.63
CA MET A 58 -3.16 -10.47 -3.25
C MET A 58 -1.79 -10.97 -2.79
N LEU A 59 -1.75 -12.03 -1.97
CA LEU A 59 -0.50 -12.67 -1.55
C LEU A 59 0.28 -13.25 -2.73
N ASP A 60 -0.40 -13.87 -3.70
CA ASP A 60 0.24 -14.41 -4.90
C ASP A 60 0.85 -13.31 -5.77
N ILE A 61 0.10 -12.24 -6.02
CA ILE A 61 0.58 -11.06 -6.76
C ILE A 61 1.78 -10.42 -6.04
N SER A 62 1.70 -10.24 -4.72
CA SER A 62 2.77 -9.62 -3.92
C SER A 62 4.05 -10.45 -3.87
N ARG A 63 3.96 -11.79 -3.95
CA ARG A 63 5.12 -12.69 -3.94
C ARG A 63 5.75 -12.83 -5.32
N ASN A 64 4.93 -12.78 -6.37
CA ASN A 64 5.37 -12.99 -7.76
C ASN A 64 5.69 -11.69 -8.50
N SER A 65 5.43 -10.52 -7.92
CA SER A 65 5.95 -9.24 -8.38
C SER A 65 7.45 -9.15 -8.07
N GLY A 66 8.27 -9.95 -8.77
CA GLY A 66 9.73 -9.97 -8.68
C GLY A 66 10.43 -8.69 -9.13
N GLN A 67 9.74 -7.56 -9.09
CA GLN A 67 10.26 -6.26 -9.49
C GLN A 67 9.74 -5.21 -8.50
N SER A 68 10.64 -4.75 -7.64
CA SER A 68 10.54 -3.42 -7.05
C SER A 68 10.38 -2.43 -8.22
N LEU A 69 9.30 -1.66 -8.21
CA LEU A 69 9.11 -0.58 -9.17
C LEU A 69 9.72 0.75 -8.68
N ASP A 70 10.20 0.76 -7.42
CA ASP A 70 11.04 1.80 -6.81
C ASP A 70 12.46 1.81 -7.39
#